data_AF-A0AAW2Z3B0-F1
#
_entry.id   AF-A0AAW2Z3B0-F1
#
_cell.length_a   1.000
_cell.length_b   1.000
_cell.length_c   1.000
_cell.angle_alpha   90.00
_cell.angle_beta   90.00
_cell.angle_gamma   90.00
#
_symmetry.space_group_name_H-M   'P 1'
#
loop_
_entity.id
_entity.type
_entity.pdbx_description
1 polymer ?
#
loop_
_entity_poly.entity_id
_entity_poly.type
_entity_poly.pdbx_seq_one_letter_code
_entity_poly.pdbx_strand_id
1 'polypeptide(L)'
;MNTLIRLLLLTCLITYTLAVTCVGGTQTCEAGDKCCGTGTNSYCYNPKANECFIRSDGSPAMCDAGNGWCNNNCYNPLLETCYPTSNGGQVTCKSTDKVCGNDCYNPKDFTCHTLSTGATTLCNSDTVLCKDQCINPAAQTCAKDSKGNLALCNVGNGNCNGNCFDPKWQSCLKTENGGEVTCSSTDKVCGETCYNPLAQSCSKNPEGKDINCAIGSEACGDSCYNPSNQVCLKVDNGAYIACDAGSKVCGGYCYNPKSDVCDLSTSTASPTTKAPSSTKPSTTSIPTETDEPQTTESPLVTRVPEPTPTSTTTRPPVSASTTSSPTTTSSPTTTTLAPDTKNEEVSGSSLIRITLTILGIIAASFLLLAL
;
A
#
# COMPACT_ATOMS: atom_id res chain seq x y z
N MET A 1 -81.53 -17.37 39.29
CA MET A 1 -80.69 -18.32 38.53
C MET A 1 -80.28 -17.78 37.16
N ASN A 2 -81.23 -17.23 36.37
CA ASN A 2 -80.97 -16.72 35.02
C ASN A 2 -79.99 -15.52 34.94
N THR A 3 -79.97 -14.65 35.95
CA THR A 3 -79.01 -13.52 36.05
C THR A 3 -77.58 -13.95 36.39
N LEU A 4 -77.41 -15.03 37.16
CA LEU A 4 -76.09 -15.54 37.55
C LEU A 4 -75.38 -16.24 36.36
N ILE A 5 -76.15 -16.99 35.56
CA ILE A 5 -75.65 -17.65 34.35
C ILE A 5 -75.25 -16.61 33.28
N ARG A 6 -76.04 -15.54 33.12
CA ARG A 6 -75.66 -14.42 32.23
C ARG A 6 -74.40 -13.72 32.70
N LEU A 7 -74.22 -13.51 34.01
CA LEU A 7 -73.01 -12.88 34.55
C LEU A 7 -71.78 -13.78 34.38
N LEU A 8 -71.92 -15.10 34.56
CA LEU A 8 -70.86 -16.09 34.34
C LEU A 8 -70.47 -16.24 32.86
N LEU A 9 -71.43 -16.22 31.95
CA LEU A 9 -71.15 -16.22 30.50
C LEU A 9 -70.50 -14.91 30.05
N LEU A 10 -70.91 -13.77 30.62
CA LEU A 10 -70.28 -12.49 30.34
C LEU A 10 -68.83 -12.44 30.87
N THR A 11 -68.57 -12.91 32.09
CA THR A 11 -67.21 -12.93 32.64
C THR A 11 -66.32 -13.96 31.94
N CYS A 12 -66.87 -15.08 31.48
CA CYS A 12 -66.15 -16.07 30.68
C CYS A 12 -65.82 -15.54 29.27
N LEU A 13 -66.73 -14.82 28.61
CA LEU A 13 -66.42 -14.12 27.35
C LEU A 13 -65.36 -13.02 27.54
N ILE A 14 -65.46 -12.23 28.62
CA ILE A 14 -64.53 -11.12 28.89
C ILE A 14 -63.13 -11.62 29.26
N THR A 15 -63.00 -12.78 29.92
CA THR A 15 -61.68 -13.37 30.25
C THR A 15 -61.02 -14.09 29.08
N TYR A 16 -61.77 -14.51 28.06
CA TYR A 16 -61.21 -15.20 26.89
C TYR A 16 -60.71 -14.25 25.79
N THR A 17 -61.12 -12.98 25.78
CA THR A 17 -60.74 -12.01 24.74
C THR A 17 -59.70 -11.01 25.21
N LEU A 18 -58.59 -11.49 25.77
CA LEU A 18 -57.35 -10.70 25.86
C LEU A 18 -56.41 -11.04 24.69
N ALA A 19 -56.99 -11.24 23.50
CA ALA A 19 -56.21 -11.37 22.30
C ALA A 19 -55.60 -9.99 21.98
N VAL A 20 -54.28 -9.92 21.92
CA VAL A 20 -53.57 -8.68 21.58
C VAL A 20 -53.64 -8.52 20.07
N THR A 21 -54.37 -7.51 19.60
CA THR A 21 -54.35 -7.10 18.20
C THR A 21 -53.19 -6.13 17.98
N CYS A 22 -52.28 -6.46 17.05
CA CYS A 22 -51.19 -5.56 16.69
C CYS A 22 -51.73 -4.33 15.96
N VAL A 23 -51.31 -3.14 16.41
CA VAL A 23 -51.80 -1.86 15.85
C VAL A 23 -51.27 -1.71 14.41
N GLY A 24 -52.17 -1.89 13.44
CA GLY A 24 -51.89 -1.71 12.01
C GLY A 24 -51.96 -2.97 11.15
N GLY A 25 -52.26 -4.14 11.73
CA GLY A 25 -52.40 -5.41 11.01
C GLY A 25 -53.67 -6.17 11.38
N THR A 26 -54.10 -7.09 10.51
CA THR A 26 -55.20 -8.05 10.76
C THR A 26 -54.77 -9.25 11.62
N GLN A 27 -53.51 -9.31 12.06
CA GLN A 27 -53.02 -10.40 12.89
C GLN A 27 -53.49 -10.24 14.34
N THR A 28 -54.07 -11.32 14.85
CA THR A 28 -54.44 -11.49 16.25
C THR A 28 -53.44 -12.46 16.87
N CYS A 29 -52.74 -12.05 17.93
CA CYS A 29 -51.74 -12.90 18.58
C CYS A 29 -52.38 -13.83 19.61
N GLU A 30 -51.73 -14.99 19.84
CA GLU A 30 -52.14 -15.89 20.92
C GLU A 30 -51.93 -15.26 22.31
N ALA A 31 -52.62 -15.79 23.32
CA ALA A 31 -52.53 -15.26 24.68
C ALA A 31 -51.10 -15.42 25.22
N GLY A 32 -50.44 -14.29 25.52
CA GLY A 32 -49.06 -14.25 26.02
C GLY A 32 -48.02 -13.83 24.97
N ASP A 33 -48.39 -13.82 23.69
CA ASP A 33 -47.57 -13.26 22.63
C ASP A 33 -47.60 -11.73 22.64
N LYS A 34 -46.57 -11.13 22.03
CA LYS A 34 -46.42 -9.68 21.85
C LYS A 34 -46.30 -9.34 20.38
N CYS A 35 -46.56 -8.08 20.05
CA CYS A 35 -46.37 -7.55 18.71
C CYS A 35 -44.95 -7.01 18.54
N CYS A 36 -44.30 -7.39 17.45
CA CYS A 36 -43.03 -6.86 17.00
C CYS A 36 -43.24 -6.01 15.74
N GLY A 37 -42.83 -4.74 15.75
CA GLY A 37 -43.00 -3.81 14.63
C GLY A 37 -44.20 -2.87 14.76
N THR A 38 -44.33 -1.98 13.78
CA THR A 38 -45.44 -1.02 13.66
C THR A 38 -46.06 -1.09 12.26
N GLY A 39 -47.36 -0.81 12.16
CA GLY A 39 -48.07 -0.81 10.88
C GLY A 39 -48.33 -2.20 10.31
N THR A 40 -48.28 -2.31 8.97
CA THR A 40 -48.64 -3.54 8.23
C THR A 40 -47.60 -4.65 8.36
N ASN A 41 -46.38 -4.32 8.76
CA ASN A 41 -45.29 -5.27 8.97
C ASN A 41 -45.14 -5.55 10.47
N SER A 42 -46.22 -5.98 11.13
CA SER A 42 -46.17 -6.43 12.52
C SER A 42 -46.30 -7.95 12.60
N TYR A 43 -45.51 -8.57 13.46
CA TYR A 43 -45.53 -10.02 13.69
C TYR A 43 -45.80 -10.31 15.18
N CYS A 44 -46.57 -11.35 15.45
CA CYS A 44 -46.71 -11.89 16.80
C CYS A 44 -45.46 -12.71 17.16
N TYR A 45 -44.92 -12.52 18.36
CA TYR A 45 -43.81 -13.31 18.87
C TYR A 45 -44.02 -13.69 20.34
N ASN A 46 -43.58 -14.88 20.70
CA ASN A 46 -43.56 -15.33 22.09
C ASN A 46 -42.33 -14.76 22.81
N PRO A 47 -42.49 -13.87 23.80
CA PRO A 47 -41.36 -13.22 24.48
C PRO A 47 -40.53 -14.16 25.37
N LYS A 48 -40.99 -15.40 25.60
CA LYS A 48 -40.18 -16.43 26.27
C LYS A 48 -39.24 -17.16 25.31
N ALA A 49 -39.57 -17.18 24.03
CA ALA A 49 -38.83 -17.89 23.00
C ALA A 49 -38.05 -16.94 22.09
N ASN A 50 -38.47 -15.68 21.96
CA ASN A 50 -37.88 -14.73 21.03
C ASN A 50 -37.75 -13.33 21.63
N GLU A 51 -36.79 -12.58 21.11
CA GLU A 51 -36.63 -11.13 21.27
C GLU A 51 -36.94 -10.41 19.96
N CYS A 52 -37.54 -9.23 20.08
CA CYS A 52 -37.94 -8.41 18.95
C CYS A 52 -37.02 -7.19 18.81
N PHE A 53 -36.54 -6.95 17.59
CA PHE A 53 -35.71 -5.82 17.23
C PHE A 53 -36.34 -5.06 16.06
N ILE A 54 -36.15 -3.73 16.02
CA ILE A 54 -36.61 -2.90 14.90
C ILE A 54 -35.39 -2.51 14.08
N ARG A 55 -35.39 -2.86 12.79
CA ARG A 55 -34.35 -2.50 11.81
C ARG A 55 -34.36 -1.01 11.54
N SER A 56 -33.28 -0.50 10.95
CA SER A 56 -33.15 0.90 10.56
C SER A 56 -34.16 1.33 9.48
N ASP A 57 -34.70 0.40 8.70
CA ASP A 57 -35.79 0.62 7.74
C ASP A 57 -37.19 0.57 8.38
N GLY A 58 -37.27 0.38 9.70
CA GLY A 58 -38.51 0.24 10.47
C GLY A 58 -39.12 -1.16 10.43
N SER A 59 -38.57 -2.10 9.68
CA SER A 59 -39.07 -3.48 9.65
C SER A 59 -38.67 -4.22 10.94
N PRO A 60 -39.56 -5.02 11.54
CA PRO A 60 -39.19 -5.84 12.67
C PRO A 60 -38.32 -7.03 12.26
N ALA A 61 -37.50 -7.48 13.18
CA ALA A 61 -36.76 -8.73 13.13
C ALA A 61 -36.88 -9.45 14.46
N MET A 62 -36.82 -10.78 14.43
CA MET A 62 -36.94 -11.61 15.61
C MET A 62 -35.71 -12.49 15.73
N CYS A 63 -35.21 -12.63 16.95
CA CYS A 63 -34.14 -13.56 17.30
C CYS A 63 -34.61 -14.47 18.42
N ASP A 64 -34.01 -15.65 18.55
CA ASP A 64 -34.26 -16.51 19.71
C ASP A 64 -33.96 -15.76 21.03
N ALA A 65 -34.64 -16.14 22.11
CA ALA A 65 -34.48 -15.51 23.42
C ALA A 65 -33.02 -15.57 23.89
N GLY A 66 -32.49 -14.43 24.34
CA GLY A 66 -31.09 -14.30 24.74
C GLY A 66 -30.11 -13.98 23.61
N ASN A 67 -30.54 -14.00 22.33
CA ASN A 67 -29.73 -13.51 21.21
C ASN A 67 -29.90 -11.99 21.06
N GLY A 68 -28.81 -11.31 20.67
CA GLY A 68 -28.81 -9.90 20.34
C GLY A 68 -29.00 -9.64 18.84
N TRP A 69 -29.11 -8.36 18.48
CA TRP A 69 -29.18 -7.89 17.10
C TRP A 69 -27.94 -7.10 16.70
N CYS A 70 -27.34 -7.46 15.57
CA CYS A 70 -26.15 -6.80 15.03
C CYS A 70 -26.14 -6.84 13.51
N ASN A 71 -26.00 -5.68 12.86
CA ASN A 71 -25.92 -5.56 11.40
C ASN A 71 -26.93 -6.40 10.61
N ASN A 72 -28.20 -6.26 10.97
CA ASN A 72 -29.32 -6.97 10.37
C ASN A 72 -29.42 -8.48 10.58
N ASN A 73 -28.61 -9.03 11.50
CA ASN A 73 -28.59 -10.44 11.86
C ASN A 73 -28.71 -10.63 13.39
N CYS A 74 -29.23 -11.79 13.78
CA CYS A 74 -29.20 -12.25 15.17
C CYS A 74 -27.81 -12.78 15.50
N TYR A 75 -27.31 -12.50 16.71
CA TYR A 75 -26.05 -13.04 17.20
C TYR A 75 -26.19 -13.55 18.63
N ASN A 76 -25.35 -14.52 19.03
CA ASN A 76 -25.38 -15.05 20.39
C ASN A 76 -24.38 -14.28 21.27
N PRO A 77 -24.82 -13.43 22.22
CA PRO A 77 -23.94 -12.60 23.03
C PRO A 77 -23.03 -13.39 24.00
N LEU A 78 -23.26 -14.69 24.17
CA LEU A 78 -22.37 -15.57 24.94
C LEU A 78 -21.16 -16.04 24.13
N LEU A 79 -21.29 -16.10 22.80
CA LEU A 79 -20.25 -16.61 21.89
C LEU A 79 -19.64 -15.50 21.04
N GLU A 80 -20.36 -14.40 20.88
CA GLU A 80 -20.07 -13.34 19.92
C GLU A 80 -20.29 -11.96 20.54
N THR A 81 -19.60 -10.96 19.98
CA THR A 81 -19.69 -9.56 20.36
C THR A 81 -19.99 -8.72 19.12
N CYS A 82 -20.97 -7.83 19.23
CA CYS A 82 -21.27 -6.85 18.19
C CYS A 82 -20.41 -5.59 18.37
N TYR A 83 -19.66 -5.22 17.34
CA TYR A 83 -18.77 -4.06 17.35
C TYR A 83 -19.22 -3.01 16.33
N PRO A 84 -19.14 -1.71 16.66
CA PRO A 84 -19.29 -0.66 15.65
C PRO A 84 -18.08 -0.64 14.70
N THR A 85 -18.33 -0.36 13.43
CA THR A 85 -17.30 -0.20 12.39
C THR A 85 -17.03 1.27 12.10
N SER A 86 -15.90 1.58 11.45
CA SER A 86 -15.53 2.96 11.09
C SER A 86 -16.52 3.62 10.13
N ASN A 87 -17.27 2.83 9.36
CA ASN A 87 -18.26 3.32 8.40
C ASN A 87 -19.66 3.50 9.02
N GLY A 88 -19.79 3.43 10.35
CA GLY A 88 -21.06 3.53 11.06
C GLY A 88 -21.94 2.27 10.99
N GLY A 89 -21.47 1.21 10.33
CA GLY A 89 -22.07 -0.12 10.39
C GLY A 89 -21.69 -0.88 11.66
N GLN A 90 -22.12 -2.13 11.77
CA GLN A 90 -21.73 -3.03 12.85
C GLN A 90 -21.18 -4.34 12.28
N VAL A 91 -20.35 -5.05 13.04
CA VAL A 91 -19.88 -6.39 12.69
C VAL A 91 -19.96 -7.29 13.92
N THR A 92 -20.35 -8.54 13.71
CA THR A 92 -20.38 -9.56 14.77
C THR A 92 -19.09 -10.36 14.69
N CYS A 93 -18.35 -10.42 15.79
CA CYS A 93 -17.13 -11.22 15.90
C CYS A 93 -17.28 -12.26 17.00
N LYS A 94 -16.51 -13.35 16.93
CA LYS A 94 -16.41 -14.26 18.08
C LYS A 94 -15.90 -13.49 19.30
N SER A 95 -16.29 -13.92 20.50
CA SER A 95 -15.92 -13.27 21.76
C SER A 95 -14.41 -13.18 22.01
N THR A 96 -13.60 -14.02 21.36
CA THR A 96 -12.14 -14.00 21.42
C THR A 96 -11.50 -13.10 20.37
N ASP A 97 -12.25 -12.71 19.34
CA ASP A 97 -11.75 -11.96 18.20
C ASP A 97 -11.89 -10.45 18.46
N LYS A 98 -11.14 -9.66 17.69
CA LYS A 98 -11.16 -8.19 17.71
C LYS A 98 -11.56 -7.66 16.34
N VAL A 99 -11.92 -6.38 16.26
CA VAL A 99 -12.21 -5.71 14.99
C VAL A 99 -11.02 -4.92 14.49
N CYS A 100 -10.77 -5.03 13.18
CA CYS A 100 -9.88 -4.18 12.41
C CYS A 100 -10.64 -3.64 11.20
N GLY A 101 -11.05 -2.38 11.25
CA GLY A 101 -11.91 -1.80 10.21
C GLY A 101 -13.29 -2.43 10.20
N ASN A 102 -13.56 -3.24 9.18
CA ASN A 102 -14.83 -3.97 9.02
C ASN A 102 -14.66 -5.48 9.25
N ASP A 103 -13.44 -5.95 9.54
CA ASP A 103 -13.13 -7.37 9.64
C ASP A 103 -12.86 -7.78 11.08
N CYS A 104 -13.27 -8.99 11.43
CA CYS A 104 -12.92 -9.64 12.68
C CYS A 104 -11.60 -10.39 12.52
N TYR A 105 -10.74 -10.36 13.54
CA TYR A 105 -9.47 -11.10 13.53
C TYR A 105 -9.16 -11.72 14.88
N ASN A 106 -8.50 -12.87 14.87
CA ASN A 106 -7.96 -13.48 16.08
C ASN A 106 -6.65 -12.77 16.46
N PRO A 107 -6.56 -12.11 17.64
CA PRO A 107 -5.36 -11.37 18.04
C PRO A 107 -4.13 -12.25 18.32
N LYS A 108 -4.27 -13.58 18.31
CA LYS A 108 -3.12 -14.50 18.35
C LYS A 108 -2.40 -14.61 17.01
N ASP A 109 -3.17 -14.49 15.92
CA ASP A 109 -2.68 -14.76 14.56
C ASP A 109 -2.36 -13.46 13.82
N PHE A 110 -3.05 -12.36 14.16
CA PHE A 110 -2.92 -11.08 13.48
C PHE A 110 -2.82 -9.88 14.43
N THR A 111 -2.29 -8.78 13.91
CA THR A 111 -2.28 -7.44 14.52
C THR A 111 -2.96 -6.46 13.58
N CYS A 112 -3.82 -5.60 14.14
CA CYS A 112 -4.44 -4.51 13.40
C CYS A 112 -3.60 -3.25 13.47
N HIS A 113 -3.40 -2.60 12.32
CA HIS A 113 -2.69 -1.33 12.24
C HIS A 113 -3.51 -0.30 11.48
N THR A 114 -3.36 0.97 11.87
CA THR A 114 -3.93 2.11 11.15
C THR A 114 -2.89 2.67 10.18
N LEU A 115 -3.27 2.77 8.91
CA LEU A 115 -2.46 3.32 7.83
C LEU A 115 -2.40 4.85 7.91
N SER A 116 -1.44 5.46 7.22
CA SER A 116 -1.31 6.92 7.12
C SER A 116 -2.56 7.60 6.53
N THR A 117 -3.36 6.87 5.74
CA THR A 117 -4.64 7.32 5.18
C THR A 117 -5.81 7.26 6.15
N GLY A 118 -5.61 6.72 7.36
CA GLY A 118 -6.67 6.44 8.33
C GLY A 118 -7.41 5.11 8.10
N ALA A 119 -7.17 4.43 6.98
CA ALA A 119 -7.63 3.06 6.76
C ALA A 119 -6.96 2.10 7.74
N THR A 120 -7.50 0.89 7.91
CA THR A 120 -6.90 -0.14 8.75
C THR A 120 -6.44 -1.32 7.91
N THR A 121 -5.40 -2.02 8.37
CA THR A 121 -4.88 -3.23 7.74
C THR A 121 -4.58 -4.29 8.80
N LEU A 122 -4.71 -5.56 8.41
CA LEU A 122 -4.32 -6.70 9.22
C LEU A 122 -2.96 -7.22 8.78
N CYS A 123 -2.05 -7.32 9.73
CA CYS A 123 -0.73 -7.90 9.57
C CYS A 123 -0.69 -9.23 10.34
N ASN A 124 0.10 -10.22 9.91
CA ASN A 124 0.35 -11.40 10.72
C ASN A 124 1.03 -10.99 12.03
N SER A 125 0.83 -11.76 13.11
CA SER A 125 1.37 -11.42 14.43
C SER A 125 2.90 -11.37 14.51
N ASP A 126 3.60 -11.95 13.54
CA ASP A 126 5.05 -11.91 13.38
C ASP A 126 5.55 -10.79 12.44
N THR A 127 4.65 -10.00 11.85
CA THR A 127 4.98 -8.91 10.92
C THR A 127 4.84 -7.53 11.57
N VAL A 128 5.52 -6.53 11.01
CA VAL A 128 5.46 -5.13 11.48
C VAL A 128 5.03 -4.21 10.35
N LEU A 129 4.35 -3.10 10.67
CA LEU A 129 3.94 -2.12 9.67
C LEU A 129 5.10 -1.19 9.30
N CYS A 130 5.41 -1.08 8.00
CA CYS A 130 6.35 -0.12 7.44
C CYS A 130 5.77 0.53 6.19
N LYS A 131 5.61 1.88 6.20
CA LYS A 131 5.04 2.64 5.08
C LYS A 131 3.74 2.02 4.55
N ASP A 132 2.83 1.73 5.47
CA ASP A 132 1.52 1.11 5.21
C ASP A 132 1.57 -0.33 4.66
N GLN A 133 2.72 -1.01 4.72
CA GLN A 133 2.89 -2.40 4.32
C GLN A 133 3.29 -3.27 5.51
N CYS A 134 2.69 -4.45 5.65
CA CYS A 134 3.12 -5.45 6.62
C CYS A 134 4.40 -6.13 6.11
N ILE A 135 5.46 -6.13 6.91
CA ILE A 135 6.77 -6.67 6.52
C ILE A 135 7.22 -7.73 7.51
N ASN A 136 7.93 -8.75 7.03
CA ASN A 136 8.54 -9.75 7.89
C ASN A 136 9.87 -9.20 8.43
N PRO A 137 10.02 -8.94 9.74
CA PRO A 137 11.24 -8.38 10.33
C PRO A 137 12.46 -9.31 10.22
N ALA A 138 12.26 -10.60 9.91
CA ALA A 138 13.35 -11.54 9.64
C ALA A 138 13.96 -11.37 8.24
N ALA A 139 13.21 -10.78 7.28
CA ALA A 139 13.66 -10.59 5.90
C ALA A 139 13.86 -9.11 5.54
N GLN A 140 13.12 -8.21 6.19
CA GLN A 140 13.11 -6.79 5.91
C GLN A 140 13.19 -5.94 7.18
N THR A 141 13.62 -4.68 7.05
CA THR A 141 13.65 -3.68 8.11
C THR A 141 12.98 -2.39 7.64
N CYS A 142 12.32 -1.69 8.56
CA CYS A 142 11.78 -0.36 8.31
C CYS A 142 12.81 0.69 8.74
N ALA A 143 13.67 1.08 7.80
CA ALA A 143 14.78 1.99 8.10
C ALA A 143 14.33 3.45 7.98
N LYS A 144 14.67 4.25 9.00
CA LYS A 144 14.34 5.67 9.10
C LYS A 144 15.54 6.51 8.68
N ASP A 145 15.35 7.47 7.78
CA ASP A 145 16.39 8.46 7.41
C ASP A 145 16.50 9.57 8.49
N SER A 146 17.45 10.52 8.35
CA SER A 146 17.58 11.58 9.36
C SER A 146 16.42 12.59 9.40
N LYS A 147 15.59 12.66 8.35
CA LYS A 147 14.37 13.47 8.29
C LYS A 147 13.16 12.74 8.86
N GLY A 148 13.31 11.45 9.11
CA GLY A 148 12.31 10.58 9.66
C GLY A 148 11.42 9.87 8.65
N ASN A 149 11.75 9.95 7.36
CA ASN A 149 11.07 9.18 6.34
C ASN A 149 11.44 7.70 6.48
N LEU A 150 10.45 6.84 6.27
CA LEU A 150 10.60 5.39 6.34
C LEU A 150 10.83 4.81 4.94
N ALA A 151 11.78 3.88 4.85
CA ALA A 151 12.02 3.05 3.67
C ALA A 151 12.03 1.58 4.05
N LEU A 152 11.51 0.75 3.15
CA LEU A 152 11.53 -0.70 3.29
C LEU A 152 12.85 -1.25 2.74
N CYS A 153 13.70 -1.78 3.60
CA CYS A 153 15.03 -2.27 3.25
C CYS A 153 15.21 -3.74 3.64
N ASN A 154 16.20 -4.42 3.05
CA ASN A 154 16.60 -5.74 3.52
C ASN A 154 17.16 -5.65 4.95
N VAL A 155 17.08 -6.72 5.74
CA VAL A 155 17.69 -6.75 7.08
C VAL A 155 19.17 -6.39 6.99
N GLY A 156 19.61 -5.50 7.88
CA GLY A 156 20.99 -4.99 7.93
C GLY A 156 21.23 -3.71 7.11
N ASN A 157 20.36 -3.38 6.16
CA ASN A 157 20.49 -2.16 5.37
C ASN A 157 19.95 -0.93 6.10
N GLY A 158 20.59 0.23 5.86
CA GLY A 158 20.14 1.54 6.33
C GLY A 158 19.27 2.26 5.29
N ASN A 159 18.70 3.40 5.68
CA ASN A 159 17.97 4.31 4.78
C ASN A 159 18.73 5.63 4.67
N CYS A 160 18.94 6.10 3.44
CA CYS A 160 19.56 7.36 3.13
C CYS A 160 18.70 8.10 2.09
N ASN A 161 18.05 9.19 2.52
CA ASN A 161 17.12 9.96 1.68
C ASN A 161 16.07 9.09 0.93
N GLY A 162 15.51 8.09 1.61
CA GLY A 162 14.51 7.17 1.04
C GLY A 162 15.08 5.97 0.28
N ASN A 163 16.40 5.89 0.10
CA ASN A 163 17.06 4.78 -0.58
C ASN A 163 17.75 3.85 0.42
N CYS A 164 17.65 2.53 0.18
CA CYS A 164 18.33 1.54 1.00
C CYS A 164 19.80 1.45 0.63
N PHE A 165 20.68 1.37 1.63
CA PHE A 165 22.12 1.18 1.45
C PHE A 165 22.67 0.09 2.37
N ASP A 166 23.72 -0.60 1.94
CA ASP A 166 24.41 -1.60 2.77
C ASP A 166 25.52 -0.90 3.59
N PRO A 167 25.40 -0.79 4.92
CA PRO A 167 26.38 -0.09 5.75
C PRO A 167 27.77 -0.75 5.75
N LYS A 168 27.91 -1.96 5.22
CA LYS A 168 29.20 -2.62 5.03
C LYS A 168 30.03 -1.97 3.93
N TRP A 169 29.38 -1.49 2.88
CA TRP A 169 30.05 -0.98 1.67
C TRP A 169 29.77 0.50 1.43
N GLN A 170 28.74 1.04 2.07
CA GLN A 170 28.23 2.37 1.84
C GLN A 170 27.98 3.11 3.16
N SER A 171 28.01 4.43 3.10
CA SER A 171 27.71 5.34 4.21
C SER A 171 26.69 6.36 3.75
N CYS A 172 25.73 6.69 4.63
CA CYS A 172 24.85 7.84 4.41
C CYS A 172 25.49 9.09 5.01
N LEU A 173 25.86 10.04 4.16
CA LEU A 173 26.55 11.26 4.57
C LEU A 173 25.66 12.48 4.35
N LYS A 174 25.75 13.45 5.26
CA LYS A 174 25.00 14.71 5.17
C LYS A 174 25.72 15.69 4.24
N THR A 175 24.97 16.37 3.38
CA THR A 175 25.48 17.47 2.54
C THR A 175 25.43 18.79 3.31
N GLU A 176 26.15 19.82 2.82
CA GLU A 176 26.14 21.16 3.44
C GLU A 176 24.72 21.76 3.50
N ASN A 177 23.84 21.39 2.55
CA ASN A 177 22.44 21.82 2.47
C ASN A 177 21.49 21.01 3.40
N GLY A 178 22.02 20.12 4.24
CA GLY A 178 21.20 19.22 5.08
C GLY A 178 20.50 18.10 4.31
N GLY A 179 20.87 17.89 3.05
CA GLY A 179 20.53 16.70 2.30
C GLY A 179 21.33 15.48 2.77
N GLU A 180 21.02 14.33 2.20
CA GLU A 180 21.75 13.09 2.45
C GLU A 180 22.11 12.42 1.13
N VAL A 181 23.31 11.87 1.05
CA VAL A 181 23.83 11.14 -0.11
C VAL A 181 24.44 9.81 0.35
N THR A 182 24.19 8.76 -0.43
CA THR A 182 24.84 7.46 -0.21
C THR A 182 26.16 7.44 -0.93
N CYS A 183 27.25 7.26 -0.18
CA CYS A 183 28.61 7.18 -0.69
C CYS A 183 29.20 5.80 -0.40
N SER A 184 30.29 5.42 -1.09
CA SER A 184 31.07 4.27 -0.64
C SER A 184 31.60 4.52 0.78
N SER A 185 31.86 3.46 1.55
CA SER A 185 32.20 3.58 2.97
C SER A 185 33.46 4.39 3.26
N THR A 186 34.36 4.52 2.28
CA THR A 186 35.60 5.32 2.35
C THR A 186 35.49 6.71 1.72
N ASP A 187 34.41 6.99 1.00
CA ASP A 187 34.23 8.24 0.28
C ASP A 187 33.78 9.35 1.24
N LYS A 188 33.99 10.60 0.83
CA LYS A 188 33.56 11.81 1.53
C LYS A 188 32.58 12.61 0.68
N VAL A 189 31.88 13.57 1.29
CA VAL A 189 30.97 14.48 0.55
C VAL A 189 31.75 15.69 0.03
N CYS A 190 31.46 16.06 -1.22
CA CYS A 190 31.84 17.32 -1.86
C CYS A 190 30.59 17.91 -2.52
N GLY A 191 29.99 18.93 -1.89
CA GLY A 191 28.69 19.46 -2.28
C GLY A 191 27.58 18.40 -2.15
N GLU A 192 27.02 18.00 -3.29
CA GLU A 192 25.96 16.97 -3.38
C GLU A 192 26.48 15.61 -3.87
N THR A 193 27.79 15.50 -4.11
CA THR A 193 28.41 14.29 -4.65
C THR A 193 29.39 13.66 -3.68
N CYS A 194 29.66 12.37 -3.88
CA CYS A 194 30.71 11.66 -3.16
C CYS A 194 32.04 11.77 -3.91
N TYR A 195 33.14 11.82 -3.19
CA TYR A 195 34.48 11.75 -3.77
C TYR A 195 35.39 10.81 -2.98
N ASN A 196 36.33 10.18 -3.68
CA ASN A 196 37.33 9.31 -3.07
C ASN A 196 38.56 10.15 -2.69
N PRO A 197 38.87 10.35 -1.39
CA PRO A 197 39.98 11.20 -0.95
C PRO A 197 41.38 10.68 -1.35
N LEU A 198 41.51 9.45 -1.84
CA LEU A 198 42.78 8.91 -2.36
C LEU A 198 43.06 9.31 -3.82
N ALA A 199 42.01 9.64 -4.59
CA ALA A 199 42.12 9.98 -6.01
C ALA A 199 41.68 11.42 -6.31
N GLN A 200 40.94 12.03 -5.41
CA GLN A 200 40.21 13.27 -5.61
C GLN A 200 40.34 14.21 -4.40
N SER A 201 40.17 15.50 -4.64
CA SER A 201 40.09 16.55 -3.63
C SER A 201 38.82 17.38 -3.83
N CYS A 202 38.19 17.78 -2.74
CA CYS A 202 37.09 18.72 -2.78
C CYS A 202 37.61 20.15 -2.66
N SER A 203 37.33 20.98 -3.66
CA SER A 203 37.77 22.37 -3.74
C SER A 203 36.55 23.29 -3.87
N LYS A 204 36.56 24.45 -3.22
CA LYS A 204 35.55 25.48 -3.45
C LYS A 204 35.93 26.29 -4.69
N ASN A 205 34.99 26.48 -5.60
CA ASN A 205 35.17 27.40 -6.71
C ASN A 205 35.10 28.86 -6.25
N PRO A 206 35.35 29.84 -7.14
CA PRO A 206 35.28 31.25 -6.78
C PRO A 206 33.91 31.74 -6.28
N GLU A 207 32.84 30.99 -6.53
CA GLU A 207 31.48 31.25 -6.04
C GLU A 207 31.19 30.55 -4.70
N GLY A 208 32.15 29.79 -4.16
CA GLY A 208 32.02 29.05 -2.90
C GLY A 208 31.37 27.66 -3.03
N LYS A 209 31.02 27.23 -4.25
CA LYS A 209 30.44 25.90 -4.53
C LYS A 209 31.53 24.83 -4.50
N ASP A 210 31.24 23.72 -3.84
CA ASP A 210 32.13 22.56 -3.79
C ASP A 210 32.21 21.84 -5.15
N ILE A 211 33.43 21.56 -5.60
CA ILE A 211 33.75 20.84 -6.83
C ILE A 211 34.72 19.72 -6.52
N ASN A 212 34.39 18.53 -7.04
CA ASN A 212 35.24 17.36 -6.98
C ASN A 212 36.28 17.41 -8.09
N CYS A 213 37.55 17.56 -7.73
CA CYS A 213 38.68 17.60 -8.65
C CYS A 213 39.61 16.40 -8.44
N ALA A 214 40.30 15.99 -9.51
CA ALA A 214 41.39 15.01 -9.37
C ALA A 214 42.48 15.56 -8.43
N ILE A 215 43.15 14.69 -7.69
CA ILE A 215 44.21 15.11 -6.77
C ILE A 215 45.28 15.94 -7.51
N GLY A 216 45.67 17.07 -6.91
CA GLY A 216 46.61 18.03 -7.52
C GLY A 216 45.99 18.97 -8.56
N SER A 217 44.70 18.84 -8.87
CA SER A 217 43.95 19.83 -9.65
C SER A 217 43.22 20.81 -8.71
N GLU A 218 42.89 21.99 -9.23
CA GLU A 218 42.16 23.05 -8.52
C GLU A 218 40.85 23.39 -9.23
N ALA A 219 39.93 24.04 -8.54
CA ALA A 219 38.67 24.50 -9.12
C ALA A 219 38.89 25.77 -9.98
N CYS A 220 38.28 25.78 -11.17
CA CYS A 220 38.21 26.93 -12.07
C CYS A 220 36.78 27.05 -12.62
N GLY A 221 35.97 27.91 -12.02
CA GLY A 221 34.54 28.00 -12.34
C GLY A 221 33.81 26.73 -11.94
N ASP A 222 33.12 26.07 -12.85
CA ASP A 222 32.48 24.75 -12.63
C ASP A 222 33.36 23.57 -13.06
N SER A 223 34.63 23.81 -13.43
CA SER A 223 35.57 22.79 -13.91
C SER A 223 36.80 22.69 -13.02
N CYS A 224 37.61 21.66 -13.24
CA CYS A 224 38.91 21.50 -12.61
C CYS A 224 40.03 21.76 -13.61
N TYR A 225 41.15 22.30 -13.14
CA TYR A 225 42.34 22.54 -13.96
C TYR A 225 43.60 22.07 -13.24
N ASN A 226 44.66 21.74 -13.98
CA ASN A 226 45.95 21.35 -13.41
C ASN A 226 46.87 22.57 -13.28
N PRO A 227 47.13 23.09 -12.07
CA PRO A 227 47.96 24.28 -11.86
C PRO A 227 49.43 24.10 -12.28
N SER A 228 49.87 22.86 -12.56
CA SER A 228 51.24 22.60 -13.03
C SER A 228 51.48 23.04 -14.48
N ASN A 229 50.42 23.06 -15.30
CA ASN A 229 50.52 23.40 -16.73
C ASN A 229 49.38 24.30 -17.25
N GLN A 230 48.42 24.65 -16.40
CA GLN A 230 47.29 25.51 -16.71
C GLN A 230 47.17 26.66 -15.71
N VAL A 231 46.45 27.71 -16.11
CA VAL A 231 46.09 28.86 -15.30
C VAL A 231 44.58 29.06 -15.38
N CYS A 232 43.95 29.30 -14.23
CA CYS A 232 42.54 29.68 -14.19
C CYS A 232 42.39 31.19 -14.39
N LEU A 233 41.69 31.60 -15.45
CA LEU A 233 41.49 32.99 -15.79
C LEU A 233 40.02 33.36 -15.72
N LYS A 234 39.74 34.54 -15.14
CA LYS A 234 38.40 35.13 -15.14
C LYS A 234 38.13 35.80 -16.49
N VAL A 235 36.99 35.52 -17.10
CA VAL A 235 36.54 36.16 -18.34
C VAL A 235 35.60 37.35 -18.03
N ASP A 236 35.34 38.21 -19.02
CA ASP A 236 34.63 39.48 -18.81
C ASP A 236 33.20 39.34 -18.27
N ASN A 237 32.53 38.21 -18.55
CA ASN A 237 31.19 37.92 -18.00
C ASN A 237 31.22 37.42 -16.55
N GLY A 238 32.40 37.35 -15.91
CA GLY A 238 32.59 36.87 -14.55
C GLY A 238 32.85 35.36 -14.42
N ALA A 239 32.65 34.57 -15.47
CA ALA A 239 32.97 33.15 -15.48
C ALA A 239 34.49 32.91 -15.45
N TYR A 240 34.88 31.65 -15.30
CA TYR A 240 36.26 31.23 -15.22
C TYR A 240 36.54 30.14 -16.26
N ILE A 241 37.71 30.22 -16.89
CA ILE A 241 38.18 29.26 -17.90
C ILE A 241 39.60 28.80 -17.56
N ALA A 242 39.85 27.50 -17.73
CA ALA A 242 41.18 26.93 -17.62
C ALA A 242 41.93 27.09 -18.95
N CYS A 243 43.08 27.76 -18.91
CA CYS A 243 43.92 27.97 -20.09
C CYS A 243 45.32 27.37 -19.87
N ASP A 244 46.03 27.04 -20.94
CA ASP A 244 47.44 26.62 -20.82
C ASP A 244 48.30 27.73 -20.19
N ALA A 245 49.34 27.34 -19.45
CA ALA A 245 50.23 28.27 -18.78
C ALA A 245 50.82 29.32 -19.73
N GLY A 246 50.69 30.59 -19.36
CA GLY A 246 51.13 31.73 -20.17
C GLY A 246 50.09 32.25 -21.18
N SER A 247 48.95 31.58 -21.32
CA SER A 247 47.82 32.07 -22.11
C SER A 247 47.13 33.27 -21.43
N LYS A 248 46.33 34.00 -22.23
CA LYS A 248 45.48 35.10 -21.77
C LYS A 248 44.05 34.89 -22.26
N VAL A 249 43.09 35.65 -21.72
CA VAL A 249 41.70 35.65 -22.17
C VAL A 249 41.49 36.71 -23.26
N CYS A 250 40.80 36.35 -24.33
CA CYS A 250 40.30 37.24 -25.38
C CYS A 250 38.90 36.80 -25.82
N GLY A 251 37.88 37.65 -25.64
CA GLY A 251 36.50 37.32 -26.05
C GLY A 251 35.93 36.05 -25.39
N GLY A 252 36.39 35.70 -24.19
CA GLY A 252 35.99 34.48 -23.49
C GLY A 252 36.78 33.21 -23.83
N TYR A 253 37.77 33.29 -24.74
CA TYR A 253 38.62 32.16 -25.10
C TYR A 253 40.06 32.36 -24.63
N CYS A 254 40.77 31.24 -24.44
CA CYS A 254 42.21 31.24 -24.21
C CYS A 254 42.94 31.53 -25.52
N TYR A 255 43.94 32.42 -25.48
CA TYR A 255 44.88 32.61 -26.60
C TYR A 255 46.32 32.69 -26.06
N ASN A 256 47.29 32.26 -26.88
CA ASN A 256 48.69 32.35 -26.53
C ASN A 256 49.31 33.61 -27.15
N PRO A 257 49.69 34.64 -26.36
CA PRO A 257 50.20 35.90 -26.89
C PRO A 257 51.55 35.78 -27.62
N LYS A 258 52.21 34.61 -27.58
CA LYS A 258 53.43 34.34 -28.33
C LYS A 258 53.16 33.89 -29.77
N SER A 259 51.98 33.32 -30.05
CA SER A 259 51.62 32.76 -31.36
C SER A 259 50.38 33.39 -31.97
N ASP A 260 49.50 33.97 -31.16
CA ASP A 260 48.15 34.37 -31.55
C ASP A 260 47.95 35.87 -31.35
N VAL A 261 47.11 36.48 -32.20
CA VAL A 261 46.67 37.86 -32.05
C VAL A 261 45.23 37.86 -31.55
N CYS A 262 44.98 38.55 -30.44
CA CYS A 262 43.62 38.75 -29.94
C CYS A 262 42.91 39.79 -30.80
N ASP A 263 41.89 39.38 -31.55
CA ASP A 263 40.99 40.26 -32.29
C ASP A 263 39.62 40.33 -31.59
N LEU A 264 39.42 41.43 -30.84
CA LEU A 264 38.18 41.69 -30.13
C LEU A 264 37.00 41.99 -31.07
N SER A 265 37.23 42.30 -32.35
CA SER A 265 36.17 42.63 -33.30
C SER A 265 35.35 41.42 -33.75
N THR A 266 35.92 40.22 -33.64
CA THR A 266 35.25 38.97 -34.02
C THR A 266 34.89 38.08 -32.82
N SER A 267 35.37 38.39 -31.60
CA SER A 267 35.22 37.53 -30.40
C SER A 267 35.64 36.07 -30.64
N THR A 268 36.50 35.82 -31.62
CA THR A 268 37.04 34.50 -31.96
C THR A 268 38.55 34.61 -32.11
N ALA A 269 39.29 33.79 -31.38
CA ALA A 269 40.74 33.68 -31.53
C ALA A 269 41.05 33.10 -32.93
N SER A 270 41.69 33.89 -33.80
CA SER A 270 42.20 33.40 -35.08
C SER A 270 43.66 32.94 -34.90
N PRO A 271 44.01 31.70 -35.25
CA PRO A 271 45.41 31.29 -35.28
C PRO A 271 46.15 32.14 -36.32
N THR A 272 47.23 32.80 -35.91
CA THR A 272 48.08 33.55 -36.84
C THR A 272 48.82 32.54 -37.72
N THR A 273 48.28 32.22 -38.90
CA THR A 273 49.08 31.62 -39.95
C THR A 273 50.24 32.57 -40.26
N LYS A 274 51.42 32.27 -39.72
CA LYS A 274 52.69 32.84 -40.20
C LYS A 274 52.74 32.57 -41.70
N ALA A 275 52.55 33.61 -42.51
CA ALA A 275 52.81 33.56 -43.93
C ALA A 275 54.28 33.13 -44.15
N PRO A 276 54.56 32.03 -44.89
CA PRO A 276 55.92 31.73 -45.28
C PRO A 276 56.39 32.79 -46.27
N SER A 277 57.52 33.43 -45.93
CA SER A 277 58.24 34.34 -46.79
C SER A 277 58.56 33.67 -48.13
N SER A 278 58.36 34.43 -49.21
CA SER A 278 58.39 34.02 -50.60
C SER A 278 59.63 33.21 -51.00
N THR A 279 59.44 32.12 -51.76
CA THR A 279 60.41 31.69 -52.77
C THR A 279 59.69 31.14 -54.00
N LYS A 280 59.86 31.89 -55.09
CA LYS A 280 59.80 31.63 -56.55
C LYS A 280 59.15 30.31 -57.08
N PRO A 281 58.28 30.39 -58.11
CA PRO A 281 57.58 29.22 -58.68
C PRO A 281 58.48 28.40 -59.61
N SER A 282 58.45 27.08 -59.44
CA SER A 282 58.85 26.11 -60.46
C SER A 282 57.64 25.25 -60.81
N THR A 283 57.16 25.45 -62.03
CA THR A 283 56.15 24.67 -62.72
C THR A 283 56.57 23.20 -62.83
N THR A 284 55.72 22.26 -62.40
CA THR A 284 55.60 20.92 -63.00
C THR A 284 54.21 20.36 -62.70
N SER A 285 53.66 19.74 -63.73
CA SER A 285 52.28 19.36 -63.99
C SER A 285 51.73 18.16 -63.22
N ILE A 286 50.40 18.14 -63.21
CA ILE A 286 49.41 17.13 -62.80
C ILE A 286 49.75 15.73 -63.37
N PRO A 287 49.40 14.63 -62.67
CA PRO A 287 48.20 13.90 -63.10
C PRO A 287 47.22 13.61 -61.95
N THR A 288 45.96 13.60 -62.36
CA THR A 288 44.75 13.23 -61.65
C THR A 288 44.76 11.72 -61.38
N GLU A 289 44.56 11.31 -60.14
CA GLU A 289 43.96 10.02 -59.84
C GLU A 289 42.95 10.18 -58.69
N THR A 290 41.73 9.80 -59.02
CA THR A 290 40.59 9.70 -58.11
C THR A 290 40.65 8.31 -57.51
N ASP A 291 40.95 8.21 -56.22
CA ASP A 291 40.76 6.97 -55.47
C ASP A 291 39.86 7.19 -54.25
N GLU A 292 38.88 6.30 -54.21
CA GLU A 292 37.76 6.17 -53.30
C GLU A 292 38.26 5.70 -51.91
N PRO A 293 37.74 6.22 -50.78
CA PRO A 293 38.16 5.73 -49.48
C PRO A 293 37.50 4.37 -49.19
N GLN A 294 38.30 3.31 -49.30
CA GLN A 294 37.98 2.00 -48.74
C GLN A 294 37.78 2.11 -47.22
N THR A 295 36.67 1.55 -46.77
CA THR A 295 36.32 1.32 -45.37
C THR A 295 37.29 0.32 -44.73
N THR A 296 38.06 0.80 -43.76
CA THR A 296 38.92 -0.04 -42.92
C THR A 296 38.05 -0.83 -41.94
N GLU A 297 37.86 -2.12 -42.22
CA GLU A 297 37.28 -3.07 -41.27
C GLU A 297 38.15 -3.15 -40.00
N SER A 298 37.49 -3.04 -38.84
CA SER A 298 38.10 -3.31 -37.53
C SER A 298 38.43 -4.79 -37.39
N PRO A 299 39.58 -5.15 -36.79
CA PRO A 299 39.92 -6.55 -36.56
C PRO A 299 38.96 -7.17 -35.54
N LEU A 300 38.33 -8.26 -35.97
CA LEU A 300 37.55 -9.19 -35.16
C LEU A 300 38.43 -9.76 -34.04
N VAL A 301 38.24 -9.28 -32.82
CA VAL A 301 38.84 -9.87 -31.62
C VAL A 301 38.25 -11.27 -31.43
N THR A 302 39.05 -12.28 -31.76
CA THR A 302 38.77 -13.67 -31.41
C THR A 302 38.78 -13.80 -29.89
N ARG A 303 37.59 -13.95 -29.29
CA ARG A 303 37.44 -14.27 -27.87
C ARG A 303 38.01 -15.67 -27.65
N VAL A 304 39.08 -15.72 -26.85
CA VAL A 304 39.54 -16.94 -26.18
C VAL A 304 38.41 -17.42 -25.24
N PRO A 305 38.00 -18.70 -25.28
CA PRO A 305 37.04 -19.22 -24.34
C PRO A 305 37.63 -19.20 -22.92
N GLU A 306 36.91 -18.51 -22.04
CA GLU A 306 37.18 -18.42 -20.61
C GLU A 306 37.06 -19.81 -19.95
N PRO A 307 38.02 -20.22 -19.09
CA PRO A 307 37.97 -21.52 -18.44
C PRO A 307 36.81 -21.58 -17.43
N THR A 308 35.94 -22.57 -17.63
CA THR A 308 34.87 -22.95 -16.71
C THR A 308 35.44 -23.27 -15.31
N PRO A 309 35.06 -22.55 -14.24
CA PRO A 309 35.41 -22.97 -12.90
C PRO A 309 34.63 -24.24 -12.53
N THR A 310 35.37 -25.35 -12.48
CA THR A 310 34.89 -26.64 -11.97
C THR A 310 34.87 -26.58 -10.45
N SER A 311 33.71 -26.31 -9.87
CA SER A 311 33.48 -26.48 -8.43
C SER A 311 32.84 -27.84 -8.17
N THR A 312 33.68 -28.86 -8.02
CA THR A 312 33.29 -30.17 -7.52
C THR A 312 33.16 -30.12 -6.00
N THR A 313 31.95 -29.89 -5.49
CA THR A 313 31.62 -30.17 -4.09
C THR A 313 30.62 -31.31 -4.03
N THR A 314 31.14 -32.51 -3.90
CA THR A 314 30.41 -33.73 -3.59
C THR A 314 29.93 -33.68 -2.14
N ARG A 315 28.62 -33.61 -1.90
CA ARG A 315 28.01 -33.86 -0.58
C ARG A 315 26.72 -34.71 -0.78
N PRO A 316 26.46 -35.70 0.11
CA PRO A 316 25.62 -36.88 -0.18
C PRO A 316 24.11 -36.59 -0.19
N PRO A 317 23.29 -37.52 -0.72
CA PRO A 317 21.87 -37.29 -0.97
C PRO A 317 21.11 -37.29 0.36
N VAL A 318 20.46 -36.17 0.67
CA VAL A 318 19.43 -36.12 1.72
C VAL A 318 18.08 -36.23 1.02
N SER A 319 17.34 -37.23 1.46
CA SER A 319 16.06 -37.71 0.95
C SER A 319 15.07 -36.60 0.64
N ALA A 320 14.51 -36.69 -0.57
CA ALA A 320 13.33 -35.96 -0.98
C ALA A 320 12.14 -36.29 -0.06
N SER A 321 11.63 -35.28 0.64
CA SER A 321 10.23 -35.24 1.05
C SER A 321 9.55 -34.20 0.16
N THR A 322 8.94 -34.70 -0.90
CA THR A 322 8.01 -33.97 -1.75
C THR A 322 6.77 -33.64 -0.94
N THR A 323 6.67 -32.40 -0.46
CA THR A 323 5.38 -31.82 -0.08
C THR A 323 4.99 -30.85 -1.19
N SER A 324 4.26 -31.37 -2.16
CA SER A 324 3.57 -30.64 -3.20
C SER A 324 2.65 -29.58 -2.60
N SER A 325 2.97 -28.30 -2.84
CA SER A 325 2.04 -27.19 -2.66
C SER A 325 0.97 -27.24 -3.75
N PRO A 326 -0.33 -27.27 -3.43
CA PRO A 326 -1.35 -26.97 -4.42
C PRO A 326 -1.51 -25.45 -4.52
N THR A 327 -1.14 -24.90 -5.68
CA THR A 327 -1.60 -23.59 -6.13
C THR A 327 -3.07 -23.74 -6.51
N THR A 328 -3.99 -23.41 -5.60
CA THR A 328 -5.41 -23.23 -5.94
C THR A 328 -5.75 -21.75 -5.84
N THR A 329 -5.64 -21.06 -6.97
CA THR A 329 -6.38 -19.84 -7.23
C THR A 329 -7.80 -20.24 -7.57
N SER A 330 -8.71 -20.12 -6.60
CA SER A 330 -10.15 -20.26 -6.82
C SER A 330 -10.85 -19.01 -6.31
N SER A 331 -11.29 -18.19 -7.25
CA SER A 331 -12.23 -17.09 -7.05
C SER A 331 -13.52 -17.60 -6.40
N PRO A 332 -14.12 -16.91 -5.42
CA PRO A 332 -15.46 -17.25 -4.98
C PRO A 332 -16.44 -16.80 -6.07
N THR A 333 -16.96 -17.76 -6.84
CA THR A 333 -18.17 -17.55 -7.62
C THR A 333 -19.33 -17.66 -6.65
N THR A 334 -20.00 -16.54 -6.40
CA THR A 334 -21.23 -16.46 -5.60
C THR A 334 -22.34 -17.17 -6.36
N THR A 335 -22.53 -18.47 -6.12
CA THR A 335 -23.70 -19.20 -6.57
C THR A 335 -24.84 -18.94 -5.58
N THR A 336 -25.76 -18.07 -5.97
CA THR A 336 -27.06 -17.90 -5.33
C THR A 336 -27.84 -19.21 -5.44
N LEU A 337 -27.80 -20.02 -4.38
CA LEU A 337 -28.74 -21.12 -4.20
C LEU A 337 -30.07 -20.53 -3.72
N ALA A 338 -31.10 -20.70 -4.54
CA ALA A 338 -32.48 -20.44 -4.16
C ALA A 338 -32.84 -21.26 -2.91
N PRO A 339 -33.61 -20.71 -1.96
CA PRO A 339 -34.07 -21.48 -0.82
C PRO A 339 -35.06 -22.56 -1.29
N ASP A 340 -34.69 -23.79 -0.97
CA ASP A 340 -35.49 -25.00 -1.16
C ASP A 340 -36.73 -24.91 -0.26
N THR A 341 -37.89 -24.67 -0.88
CA THR A 341 -39.18 -24.58 -0.21
C THR A 341 -39.59 -25.98 0.24
N LYS A 342 -39.16 -26.38 1.44
CA LYS A 342 -39.80 -27.49 2.15
C LYS A 342 -41.18 -27.03 2.59
N ASN A 343 -42.20 -27.46 1.84
CA ASN A 343 -43.58 -27.47 2.29
C ASN A 343 -43.66 -28.32 3.57
N GLU A 344 -43.72 -27.66 4.72
CA GLU A 344 -44.26 -28.29 5.92
C GLU A 344 -45.77 -28.49 5.70
N GLU A 345 -46.15 -29.76 5.64
CA GLU A 345 -47.53 -30.21 5.79
C GLU A 345 -48.06 -29.68 7.13
N VAL A 346 -48.85 -28.61 7.06
CA VAL A 346 -49.61 -28.09 8.21
C VAL A 346 -50.57 -29.18 8.64
N SER A 347 -50.23 -29.82 9.76
CA SER A 347 -51.07 -30.80 10.45
C SER A 347 -52.42 -30.17 10.83
N GLY A 348 -53.43 -30.39 9.99
CA GLY A 348 -54.82 -29.94 10.14
C GLY A 348 -55.58 -30.58 11.30
N SER A 349 -54.90 -31.06 12.34
CA SER A 349 -55.53 -31.79 13.44
C SER A 349 -55.89 -30.92 14.66
N SER A 350 -55.47 -29.64 14.69
CA SER A 350 -55.75 -28.76 15.84
C SER A 350 -57.07 -27.98 15.71
N LEU A 351 -57.45 -27.55 14.50
CA LEU A 351 -58.70 -26.79 14.30
C LEU A 351 -59.95 -27.62 14.63
N ILE A 352 -59.96 -28.92 14.33
CA ILE A 352 -61.13 -29.80 14.55
C ILE A 352 -61.42 -29.99 16.05
N ARG A 353 -60.39 -29.98 16.91
CA ARG A 353 -60.59 -30.13 18.36
C ARG A 353 -61.20 -28.87 18.99
N ILE A 354 -60.84 -27.68 18.50
CA ILE A 354 -61.38 -26.43 19.02
C ILE A 354 -62.86 -26.28 18.63
N THR A 355 -63.23 -26.63 17.40
CA THR A 355 -64.64 -26.53 16.95
C THR A 355 -65.57 -27.50 17.69
N LEU A 356 -65.11 -28.73 17.98
CA LEU A 356 -65.90 -29.72 18.72
C LEU A 356 -66.09 -29.35 20.21
N THR A 357 -65.10 -28.72 20.82
CA THR A 357 -65.19 -28.29 22.22
C THR A 357 -66.18 -27.13 22.36
N ILE A 358 -66.18 -26.18 21.41
CA ILE A 358 -67.12 -25.06 21.40
C ILE A 358 -68.56 -25.55 21.15
N LEU A 359 -68.78 -26.49 20.21
CA LEU A 359 -70.11 -27.08 20.01
C LEU A 359 -70.61 -27.86 21.24
N GLY A 360 -69.73 -28.58 21.94
CA GLY A 360 -70.08 -29.30 23.17
C GLY A 360 -70.51 -28.35 24.30
N ILE A 361 -69.84 -27.22 24.46
CA ILE A 361 -70.18 -26.21 25.46
C ILE A 361 -71.49 -25.50 25.10
N ILE A 362 -71.75 -25.22 23.81
CA ILE A 362 -73.02 -24.64 23.35
C ILE A 362 -74.17 -25.62 23.61
N ALA A 363 -74.01 -26.90 23.27
CA ALA A 363 -75.03 -27.92 23.47
C ALA A 363 -75.36 -28.14 24.97
N ALA A 364 -74.35 -28.18 25.83
CA ALA A 364 -74.55 -28.29 27.29
C ALA A 364 -75.26 -27.05 27.88
N SER A 365 -74.98 -25.86 27.34
CA SER A 365 -75.63 -24.62 27.76
C SER A 365 -77.12 -24.58 27.37
N PHE A 366 -77.48 -25.11 26.20
CA PHE A 366 -78.89 -25.25 25.79
C PHE A 366 -79.64 -26.29 26.63
N LEU A 367 -78.98 -27.38 27.05
CA LEU A 367 -79.60 -28.40 27.90
C LEU A 367 -79.89 -27.88 29.33
N LEU A 368 -79.01 -27.03 29.87
CA LEU A 368 -79.24 -26.35 31.16
C LEU A 368 -80.28 -25.22 31.08
N LEU A 369 -80.58 -24.69 29.90
CA LEU A 369 -81.64 -23.70 29.68
C LEU A 369 -83.02 -24.35 29.49
N ALA A 370 -83.05 -25.65 29.17
CA ALA A 370 -84.27 -26.43 28.97
C ALA A 370 -84.76 -27.14 30.24
N LEU A 371 -83.95 -27.19 31.30
CA LEU A 371 -84.27 -27.71 32.64
C LEU A 371 -84.56 -26.57 33.62
#